data_AF-A0A1X7HH94-F1
#
_entry.id   AF-A0A1X7HH94-F1
#
_cell.length_a   1.000
_cell.length_b   1.000
_cell.length_c   1.000
_cell.angle_alpha   90.00
_cell.angle_beta   90.00
_cell.angle_gamma   90.00
#
_symmetry.space_group_name_H-M   'P 1'
#
loop_
_entity.id
_entity.type
_entity.pdbx_description
1 polymer ?
#
loop_
_entity_poly.entity_id
_entity_poly.type
_entity_poly.pdbx_seq_one_letter_code
_entity_poly.pdbx_strand_id
1 'polypeptide(L)'
;MTETRLYSLSDILTMTTGRLLSSRHMEGVYDIANFMTGDSLFTHQLPRAGDACGPALLAQHPQLQGVTPPDGIDEPALVEWLAAAEHEHGEQLPVAPLQPGEWEHRDPIAELVDMAGPDKAIAVRLDEGRTRASSTGSESRAHDEEGGAQ
;
A
#
# COMPACT_ATOMS: atom_id res chain seq x y z
N MET A 1 -11.31 -9.60 20.65
CA MET A 1 -12.26 -9.22 19.58
C MET A 1 -11.42 -8.60 18.49
N THR A 2 -11.54 -9.08 17.25
CA THR A 2 -10.90 -8.43 16.10
C THR A 2 -11.64 -7.14 15.82
N GLU A 3 -10.93 -6.02 15.73
CA GLU A 3 -11.54 -4.71 15.44
C GLU A 3 -11.91 -4.65 13.95
N THR A 4 -13.19 -4.45 13.65
CA THR A 4 -13.68 -4.32 12.27
C THR A 4 -13.70 -2.86 11.84
N ARG A 5 -13.42 -2.59 10.56
CA ARG A 5 -13.57 -1.26 9.94
C ARG A 5 -14.56 -1.31 8.78
N LEU A 6 -15.26 -0.20 8.54
CA LEU A 6 -16.16 -0.09 7.40
C LEU A 6 -15.36 0.24 6.13
N TYR A 7 -15.63 -0.49 5.06
CA TYR A 7 -15.09 -0.25 3.72
C TYR A 7 -16.23 -0.13 2.72
N SER A 8 -16.03 0.64 1.65
CA SER A 8 -17.04 0.75 0.59
C SER A 8 -17.21 -0.60 -0.13
N LEU A 9 -18.41 -0.87 -0.62
CA LEU A 9 -18.67 -2.06 -1.43
C LEU A 9 -17.75 -2.09 -2.67
N SER A 10 -17.48 -0.93 -3.28
CA SER A 10 -16.58 -0.80 -4.43
C SER A 10 -15.13 -1.23 -4.12
N ASP A 11 -14.62 -0.98 -2.90
CA ASP A 11 -13.31 -1.43 -2.45
C ASP A 11 -13.30 -2.97 -2.26
N ILE A 12 -14.34 -3.50 -1.61
CA ILE A 12 -14.48 -4.93 -1.34
C ILE A 12 -14.62 -5.72 -2.65
N LEU A 13 -15.49 -5.29 -3.56
CA LEU A 13 -15.68 -5.92 -4.87
C LEU A 13 -14.42 -5.83 -5.74
N THR A 14 -13.57 -4.82 -5.55
CA THR A 14 -12.26 -4.78 -6.21
C THR A 14 -11.38 -5.95 -5.77
N MET A 15 -11.34 -6.23 -4.47
CA MET A 15 -10.54 -7.33 -3.91
C MET A 15 -11.12 -8.71 -4.23
N THR A 16 -12.45 -8.87 -4.29
CA THR A 16 -13.08 -10.17 -4.56
C THR A 16 -13.18 -10.53 -6.05
N THR A 17 -13.18 -9.54 -6.95
CA THR A 17 -13.27 -9.77 -8.41
C THR A 17 -11.95 -9.60 -9.17
N GLY A 18 -10.95 -8.95 -8.57
CA GLY A 18 -9.71 -8.57 -9.24
C GLY A 18 -9.86 -7.47 -10.30
N ARG A 19 -11.05 -6.84 -10.40
CA ARG A 19 -11.35 -5.71 -11.30
C ARG A 19 -11.27 -4.42 -10.51
N LEU A 20 -10.67 -3.35 -11.04
CA LEU A 20 -10.61 -2.06 -10.32
C LEU A 20 -11.98 -1.37 -10.36
N LEU A 21 -12.78 -1.58 -9.32
CA LEU A 21 -14.13 -1.04 -9.17
C LEU A 21 -14.21 0.09 -8.13
N SER A 22 -13.18 0.21 -7.28
CA SER A 22 -13.09 1.23 -6.23
C SER A 22 -13.25 2.63 -6.79
N SER A 23 -14.19 3.40 -6.23
CA SER A 23 -14.34 4.84 -6.50
C SER A 23 -13.14 5.67 -6.01
N ARG A 24 -12.30 5.09 -5.12
CA ARG A 24 -11.01 5.64 -4.68
C ARG A 24 -9.82 5.09 -5.49
N HIS A 25 -10.09 4.34 -6.56
CA HIS A 25 -9.09 3.67 -7.38
C HIS A 25 -8.08 2.88 -6.52
N MET A 26 -6.77 3.05 -6.76
CA MET A 26 -5.73 2.33 -6.03
C MET A 26 -5.66 2.68 -4.54
N GLU A 27 -6.12 3.86 -4.12
CA GLU A 27 -6.11 4.24 -2.70
C GLU A 27 -7.00 3.28 -1.88
N GLY A 28 -8.18 2.95 -2.40
CA GLY A 28 -9.09 1.98 -1.78
C GLY A 28 -8.50 0.58 -1.69
N VAL A 29 -7.79 0.15 -2.73
CA VAL A 29 -7.07 -1.14 -2.77
C VAL A 29 -5.97 -1.18 -1.70
N TYR A 30 -5.15 -0.14 -1.59
CA TYR A 30 -4.10 -0.08 -0.56
C TYR A 30 -4.69 -0.05 0.85
N ASP A 31 -5.71 0.76 1.09
CA ASP A 31 -6.33 0.92 2.41
C ASP A 31 -6.91 -0.40 2.93
N ILE A 32 -7.75 -1.06 2.13
CA ILE A 32 -8.34 -2.35 2.54
C ILE A 32 -7.28 -3.46 2.65
N ALA A 33 -6.33 -3.54 1.71
CA ALA A 33 -5.31 -4.59 1.73
C ALA A 33 -4.32 -4.42 2.90
N ASN A 34 -3.86 -3.20 3.17
CA ASN A 34 -2.97 -2.90 4.31
C ASN A 34 -3.67 -3.15 5.64
N PHE A 35 -4.96 -2.77 5.79
CA PHE A 35 -5.74 -3.08 6.98
C PHE A 35 -5.95 -4.59 7.17
N MET A 36 -6.29 -5.31 6.10
CA MET A 36 -6.55 -6.75 6.19
C MET A 36 -5.29 -7.56 6.49
N THR A 37 -4.15 -7.21 5.88
CA THR A 37 -2.86 -7.89 6.08
C THR A 37 -2.10 -7.43 7.33
N GLY A 38 -2.38 -6.23 7.83
CA GLY A 38 -1.58 -5.57 8.86
C GLY A 38 -0.22 -5.04 8.36
N ASP A 39 -0.05 -4.92 7.04
CA ASP A 39 1.22 -4.64 6.36
C ASP A 39 1.21 -3.27 5.65
N SER A 40 2.35 -2.86 5.07
CA SER A 40 2.50 -1.66 4.25
C SER A 40 2.93 -2.04 2.84
N LEU A 41 1.97 -2.52 2.04
CA LEU A 41 2.20 -3.15 0.75
C LEU A 41 2.69 -2.19 -0.34
N PHE A 42 3.51 -2.72 -1.25
CA PHE A 42 3.90 -2.06 -2.50
C PHE A 42 3.05 -2.59 -3.68
N THR A 43 2.99 -1.84 -4.79
CA THR A 43 2.09 -2.13 -5.94
C THR A 43 2.21 -3.57 -6.47
N HIS A 44 3.43 -4.12 -6.52
CA HIS A 44 3.69 -5.46 -7.03
C HIS A 44 3.25 -6.59 -6.07
N GLN A 45 3.02 -6.28 -4.80
CA GLN A 45 2.54 -7.22 -3.78
C GLN A 45 1.00 -7.29 -3.74
N LEU A 46 0.31 -6.29 -4.29
CA LEU A 46 -1.16 -6.21 -4.30
C LEU A 46 -1.87 -7.42 -4.93
N PRO A 47 -1.37 -8.05 -6.03
CA PRO A 47 -2.01 -9.26 -6.56
C PRO A 47 -2.05 -10.40 -5.53
N ARG A 48 -0.92 -10.68 -4.85
CA ARG A 48 -0.84 -11.69 -3.78
C ARG A 48 -1.69 -11.33 -2.57
N ALA A 49 -1.81 -10.05 -2.25
CA ALA A 49 -2.75 -9.58 -1.23
C ALA A 49 -4.21 -9.76 -1.66
N GLY A 50 -4.54 -9.58 -2.94
CA GLY A 50 -5.83 -9.93 -3.52
C GLY A 50 -6.16 -11.41 -3.38
N ASP A 51 -5.22 -12.29 -3.71
CA ASP A 51 -5.38 -13.75 -3.58
C ASP A 51 -5.67 -14.21 -2.14
N ALA A 52 -5.16 -13.51 -1.13
CA ALA A 52 -5.43 -13.78 0.28
C ALA A 52 -6.72 -13.09 0.80
N CYS A 53 -6.87 -11.79 0.53
CA CYS A 53 -7.97 -10.98 1.04
C CYS A 53 -9.31 -11.29 0.36
N GLY A 54 -9.33 -11.60 -0.94
CA GLY A 54 -10.55 -11.87 -1.70
C GLY A 54 -11.37 -13.04 -1.12
N PRO A 55 -10.79 -14.25 -0.95
CA PRO A 55 -11.46 -15.37 -0.31
C PRO A 55 -11.91 -15.09 1.13
N ALA A 56 -11.11 -14.34 1.90
CA ALA A 56 -11.45 -13.96 3.27
C ALA A 56 -12.64 -12.98 3.34
N LEU A 57 -12.67 -11.97 2.47
CA LEU A 57 -13.81 -11.05 2.32
C LEU A 57 -15.08 -11.81 1.91
N LEU A 58 -14.97 -12.76 0.98
CA LEU A 58 -16.08 -13.62 0.56
C LEU A 58 -16.56 -14.58 1.67
N ALA A 59 -15.71 -14.94 2.63
CA ALA A 59 -16.10 -15.69 3.82
C ALA A 59 -16.76 -14.80 4.88
N GLN A 60 -16.34 -13.54 5.01
CA GLN A 60 -16.96 -12.53 5.87
C GLN A 60 -18.30 -12.03 5.31
N HIS A 61 -18.46 -12.01 3.98
CA HIS A 61 -19.63 -11.51 3.26
C HIS A 61 -20.13 -12.51 2.20
N PRO A 62 -20.72 -13.66 2.60
CA PRO A 62 -21.18 -14.68 1.66
C PRO A 62 -22.22 -14.20 0.64
N GLN A 63 -22.92 -13.09 0.91
CA GLN A 63 -23.84 -12.46 -0.04
C GLN A 63 -23.15 -11.88 -1.29
N LEU A 64 -21.83 -11.68 -1.26
CA LEU A 64 -21.05 -11.17 -2.40
C LEU A 64 -20.52 -12.30 -3.32
N GLN A 65 -20.83 -13.56 -3.03
CA GLN A 65 -20.41 -14.70 -3.83
C GLN A 65 -20.97 -14.62 -5.25
N GLY A 66 -20.10 -14.46 -6.24
CA GLY A 66 -20.48 -14.31 -7.65
C GLY A 66 -20.95 -12.91 -8.06
N VAL A 67 -20.93 -11.93 -7.14
CA VAL A 67 -21.23 -10.52 -7.47
C VAL A 67 -20.06 -9.94 -8.27
N THR A 68 -20.26 -9.78 -9.58
CA THR A 68 -19.26 -9.26 -10.51
C THR A 68 -19.94 -8.49 -11.64
N PRO A 69 -19.38 -7.38 -12.13
CA PRO A 69 -19.97 -6.64 -13.23
C PRO A 69 -19.86 -7.44 -14.54
N PRO A 70 -20.85 -7.32 -15.46
CA PRO A 70 -20.79 -7.92 -16.79
C PRO A 70 -19.50 -7.58 -17.55
N ASP A 71 -19.01 -8.52 -18.36
CA ASP A 71 -17.85 -8.31 -19.21
C ASP A 71 -18.14 -7.29 -20.32
N GLY A 72 -17.21 -6.36 -20.53
CA GLY A 72 -17.35 -5.32 -21.57
C GLY A 72 -18.39 -4.24 -21.27
N ILE A 73 -18.86 -4.14 -20.02
CA ILE A 73 -19.71 -3.03 -19.56
C ILE A 73 -18.97 -1.69 -19.73
N ASP A 74 -19.70 -0.65 -20.15
CA ASP A 74 -19.15 0.70 -20.25
C ASP A 74 -19.20 1.45 -18.91
N GLU A 75 -18.52 2.60 -18.82
CA GLU A 75 -18.40 3.36 -17.57
C GLU A 75 -19.76 3.84 -17.01
N PRO A 76 -20.70 4.40 -17.81
CA PRO A 76 -22.03 4.74 -17.31
C PRO A 76 -22.81 3.54 -16.76
N ALA A 77 -22.85 2.42 -17.50
CA ALA A 77 -23.55 1.22 -17.05
C ALA A 77 -22.87 0.57 -15.83
N LEU A 78 -21.55 0.71 -15.70
CA LEU A 78 -20.81 0.23 -14.52
C LEU A 78 -21.19 1.03 -13.27
N VAL A 79 -21.37 2.34 -13.38
CA VAL A 79 -21.84 3.19 -12.27
C VAL A 79 -23.27 2.83 -11.87
N GLU A 80 -24.16 2.60 -12.84
CA GLU A 80 -25.53 2.14 -12.56
C GLU A 80 -25.54 0.74 -11.90
N TRP A 81 -24.69 -0.18 -12.36
CA TRP A 81 -24.52 -1.51 -11.77
C TRP A 81 -23.97 -1.45 -10.34
N LEU A 82 -22.97 -0.60 -10.08
CA LEU A 82 -22.43 -0.40 -8.73
C LEU A 82 -23.49 0.15 -7.79
N ALA A 83 -24.25 1.18 -8.20
CA ALA A 83 -25.33 1.74 -7.39
C ALA A 83 -26.44 0.71 -7.09
N ALA A 84 -26.74 -0.20 -8.04
CA ALA A 84 -27.67 -1.30 -7.81
C ALA A 84 -27.12 -2.34 -6.81
N ALA A 85 -25.84 -2.70 -6.93
CA ALA A 85 -25.17 -3.61 -5.99
C ALA A 85 -25.06 -3.02 -4.57
N GLU A 86 -24.78 -1.71 -4.45
CA GLU A 86 -24.77 -0.97 -3.19
C GLU A 86 -26.18 -0.91 -2.55
N HIS A 87 -27.22 -0.77 -3.37
CA HIS A 87 -28.60 -0.84 -2.90
C HIS A 87 -29.01 -2.24 -2.40
N GLU A 88 -28.54 -3.31 -3.06
CA GLU A 88 -28.87 -4.69 -2.71
C GLU A 88 -28.07 -5.23 -1.51
N HIS A 89 -26.77 -4.90 -1.44
CA HIS A 89 -25.83 -5.48 -0.48
C HIS A 89 -25.34 -4.51 0.59
N GLY A 90 -25.60 -3.20 0.44
CA GLY A 90 -25.16 -2.13 1.32
C GLY A 90 -23.93 -1.39 0.80
N GLU A 91 -23.94 -0.06 0.90
CA GLU A 91 -22.85 0.84 0.45
C GLU A 91 -21.51 0.58 1.16
N GLN A 92 -21.55 0.17 2.44
CA GLN A 92 -20.38 -0.10 3.27
C GLN A 92 -20.59 -1.35 4.11
N LEU A 93 -19.54 -2.17 4.23
CA LEU A 93 -19.57 -3.42 5.00
C LEU A 93 -18.41 -3.48 6.02
N PRO A 94 -18.60 -4.14 7.17
CA PRO A 94 -17.59 -4.27 8.20
C PRO A 94 -16.58 -5.39 7.87
N VAL A 95 -15.36 -5.00 7.53
CA VAL A 95 -14.24 -5.90 7.25
C VAL A 95 -13.45 -6.14 8.53
N ALA A 96 -13.07 -7.40 8.78
CA ALA A 96 -12.09 -7.81 9.76
C ALA A 96 -10.72 -8.12 9.11
N PRO A 97 -9.60 -7.95 9.83
CA PRO A 97 -8.29 -8.44 9.40
C PRO A 97 -8.27 -9.94 9.14
N LEU A 98 -7.29 -10.36 8.33
CA LEU A 98 -6.96 -11.76 8.09
C LEU A 98 -6.59 -12.46 9.42
N GLN A 99 -6.86 -13.77 9.51
CA GLN A 99 -6.47 -14.57 10.66
C GLN A 99 -4.94 -14.76 10.70
N PRO A 100 -4.35 -14.98 11.89
CA PRO A 100 -2.93 -15.27 12.01
C PRO A 100 -2.51 -16.45 11.14
N GLY A 101 -1.59 -16.21 10.20
CA GLY A 101 -1.09 -17.21 9.24
C GLY A 101 -1.76 -17.19 7.86
N GLU A 102 -2.82 -16.39 7.64
CA GLU A 102 -3.41 -16.17 6.31
C GLU A 102 -2.64 -15.12 5.48
N TRP A 103 -1.76 -14.34 6.12
CA TRP A 103 -0.79 -13.47 5.46
C TRP A 103 0.63 -13.76 5.93
N GLU A 104 1.56 -13.83 4.98
CA GLU A 104 3.01 -13.84 5.21
C GLU A 104 3.59 -12.49 4.75
N HIS A 105 4.17 -11.74 5.68
CA HIS A 105 4.95 -10.55 5.37
C HIS A 105 6.20 -10.93 4.55
N ARG A 106 6.49 -10.16 3.51
CA ARG A 106 7.68 -10.31 2.67
C ARG A 106 8.32 -8.96 2.45
N ASP A 107 9.65 -8.92 2.52
CA ASP A 107 10.42 -7.72 2.18
C ASP A 107 10.08 -7.31 0.73
N PRO A 108 9.64 -6.05 0.51
CA PRO A 108 9.13 -5.64 -0.79
C PRO A 108 10.21 -5.60 -1.87
N ILE A 109 11.48 -5.44 -1.51
CA ILE A 109 12.60 -5.43 -2.47
C ILE A 109 13.00 -6.85 -2.84
N ALA A 110 13.05 -7.77 -1.87
CA ALA A 110 13.26 -9.20 -2.13
C ALA A 110 12.15 -9.78 -3.02
N GLU A 111 10.88 -9.50 -2.72
CA GLU A 111 9.75 -9.95 -3.54
C GLU A 111 9.81 -9.35 -4.97
N LEU A 112 10.22 -8.09 -5.12
CA LEU A 112 10.45 -7.49 -6.44
C LEU A 112 11.61 -8.15 -7.20
N VAL A 113 12.70 -8.49 -6.53
CA VAL A 113 13.86 -9.17 -7.12
C VAL A 113 13.49 -10.58 -7.60
N ASP A 114 12.74 -11.34 -6.79
CA ASP A 114 12.27 -12.68 -7.14
C ASP A 114 11.31 -12.63 -8.35
N MET A 115 10.44 -11.61 -8.43
CA MET A 115 9.52 -11.41 -9.56
C MET A 115 10.22 -10.94 -10.84
N ALA A 116 11.16 -9.99 -10.74
CA ALA A 116 11.74 -9.30 -11.89
C ALA A 116 13.03 -9.96 -12.42
N GLY A 117 13.73 -10.71 -11.57
CA GLY A 117 15.09 -11.21 -11.76
C GLY A 117 16.15 -10.26 -11.19
N PRO A 118 17.21 -10.78 -10.54
CA PRO A 118 18.21 -9.95 -9.84
C PRO A 118 18.98 -9.01 -10.77
N ASP A 119 19.16 -9.37 -12.05
CA ASP A 119 19.85 -8.55 -13.05
C ASP A 119 19.14 -7.22 -13.36
N LYS A 120 17.89 -7.04 -12.90
CA LYS A 120 17.12 -5.79 -13.05
C LYS A 120 17.16 -4.90 -11.79
N ALA A 121 17.81 -5.32 -10.71
CA ALA A 121 17.92 -4.57 -9.48
C ALA A 121 19.31 -3.94 -9.31
N ILE A 122 19.36 -2.63 -9.05
CA ILE A 122 20.61 -1.90 -8.77
C ILE A 122 20.66 -1.59 -7.28
N ALA A 123 21.48 -2.33 -6.55
CA ALA A 123 21.69 -2.10 -5.11
C ALA A 123 22.64 -0.90 -4.88
N VAL A 124 22.08 0.24 -4.52
CA VAL A 124 22.85 1.43 -4.12
C VAL A 124 23.29 1.28 -2.66
N ARG A 125 24.59 1.18 -2.42
CA ARG A 125 25.15 1.26 -1.07
C ARG A 125 25.30 2.73 -0.69
N LEU A 126 24.67 3.13 0.41
CA LEU A 126 24.85 4.46 1.00
C LEU A 126 26.01 4.38 1.99
N ASP A 127 27.16 4.97 1.62
CA ASP A 127 28.25 5.16 2.57
C ASP A 127 27.83 6.20 3.61
N GLU A 128 27.91 5.86 4.90
CA GLU A 128 27.49 6.71 6.04
C GLU A 128 28.37 7.98 6.25
N GLY A 129 29.21 8.32 5.27
CA GLY A 129 30.28 9.31 5.38
C GLY A 129 29.91 10.78 5.10
N ARG A 130 28.66 11.11 4.75
CA ARG A 130 28.25 12.50 4.44
C ARG A 130 27.33 13.14 5.48
N THR A 131 27.74 13.12 6.74
CA THR A 131 27.22 14.05 7.76
C THR A 131 28.35 14.60 8.62
N ARG A 132 28.86 15.79 8.27
CA ARG A 132 29.39 16.76 9.25
C ARG A 132 29.15 18.17 8.76
N ALA A 133 28.62 19.00 9.66
CA ALA A 133 28.27 20.39 9.39
C ALA A 133 29.51 21.28 9.31
N SER A 134 29.47 22.27 8.42
CA SER A 134 30.39 23.41 8.41
C SER A 134 29.74 24.60 9.09
N SER A 135 29.59 24.52 10.42
CA SER A 135 28.99 25.59 11.24
C SER A 135 29.82 25.91 12.49
N THR A 136 30.89 26.67 12.30
CA THR A 136 31.55 27.46 13.36
C THR A 136 32.20 28.68 12.72
N GLY A 137 31.65 29.88 12.98
CA GLY A 137 32.36 31.14 12.83
C GLY A 137 32.78 31.67 14.20
N SER A 138 33.81 32.54 14.24
CA SER A 138 34.27 33.34 15.40
C SER A 138 34.76 32.53 16.64
N GLU A 139 35.77 32.88 17.45
CA GLU A 139 36.79 33.95 17.54
C GLU A 139 37.80 33.54 18.68
N SER A 140 38.89 34.21 19.10
CA SER A 140 39.54 35.50 18.76
C SER A 140 41.01 35.52 19.25
N ARG A 141 41.93 36.08 18.45
CA ARG A 141 43.10 36.95 18.81
C ARG A 141 43.98 36.67 20.05
N ALA A 142 45.28 36.45 19.82
CA ALA A 142 46.47 36.94 20.57
C ALA A 142 47.74 36.37 19.88
N HIS A 143 48.96 36.90 19.95
CA HIS A 143 49.59 38.22 20.06
C HIS A 143 51.12 37.94 19.92
N ASP A 144 51.93 38.99 19.69
CA ASP A 144 53.41 39.07 19.73
C ASP A 144 54.11 38.96 18.35
N GLU A 145 54.73 40.03 17.82
CA GLU A 145 56.05 40.65 18.17
C GLU A 145 57.23 39.72 17.76
N GLU A 146 58.30 40.14 17.07
CA GLU A 146 58.85 41.42 16.60
C GLU A 146 59.23 41.29 15.10
N GLY A 147 59.72 42.24 14.29
CA GLY A 147 60.24 43.61 14.46
C GLY A 147 61.01 44.00 13.19
N GLY A 148 61.43 45.27 13.05
CA GLY A 148 62.36 45.71 12.00
C GLY A 148 61.80 46.64 10.91
N ALA A 149 61.77 47.93 11.21
CA ALA A 149 61.87 49.00 10.20
C ALA A 149 63.24 49.67 10.35
N GLN A 150 63.76 50.22 9.24
CA GLN A 150 65.00 51.01 9.17
C GLN A 150 64.76 52.47 9.56
#